data_AF-A0A7V6Q3A3-F1
#
_entry.id   AF-A0A7V6Q3A3-F1
#
_cell.length_a   1.000
_cell.length_b   1.000
_cell.length_c   1.000
_cell.angle_alpha   90.00
_cell.angle_beta   90.00
_cell.angle_gamma   90.00
#
_symmetry.space_group_name_H-M   'P 1'
#
loop_
_entity.id
_entity.type
_entity.pdbx_description
1 polymer ?
#
loop_
_entity_poly.entity_id
_entity_poly.type
_entity_poly.pdbx_seq_one_letter_code
_entity_poly.pdbx_strand_id
1 'polypeptide(L)'
;MTKDSVLGWILILMVGISLFLSFAIWSRIPGEQSTGNDALEEKRVDLDAVVSPNKILVHLGNASHTLLSPSSPFYDKAWNYSKRALSTMWIGGKPVPSDVKADFFEQKPGMEVIFPSPLPVSFVKRIFNIEGNEADLDNLSMSSYTLVEDGDLWAYLKSSDGRYYRIDKSRAPEELSNLLKELSEANPPLFAAIPPGNVNLKISRGIYVPLLPYDLPHYGIKHEKVIGDRLAAKFFDDFSVARKIEERDGAVIYTDGQRALRIYHDGALEYSFPGVKAQKKSVSFYDALKTAADFISIHGGWPQGAFLSSYGISDQGVGGTSFDFRFGIRINGYPVVSDKEYLSITVEGNQVKSYYRNIVMADKPGKVSEMISPVKAMDIAVSIKDIKSMDDIYPAYVMEKGEYVPVWVVRSKGSDIIIPSLSE
;
A
#
# COMPACT_ATOMS: atom_id res chain seq x y z
N MET A 1 -31.89 -37.32 -28.21
CA MET A 1 -31.22 -36.97 -26.94
C MET A 1 -32.13 -37.39 -25.81
N THR A 2 -31.65 -38.28 -24.93
CA THR A 2 -32.37 -38.67 -23.71
C THR A 2 -32.46 -37.47 -22.77
N LYS A 3 -33.54 -37.37 -22.01
CA LYS A 3 -33.80 -36.26 -21.07
C LYS A 3 -32.62 -36.02 -20.10
N ASP A 4 -31.93 -37.10 -19.75
CA ASP A 4 -30.74 -37.10 -18.89
C ASP A 4 -29.51 -36.48 -19.56
N SER A 5 -29.37 -36.65 -20.88
CA SER A 5 -28.28 -36.01 -21.63
C SER A 5 -28.48 -34.49 -21.71
N VAL A 6 -29.73 -34.03 -21.86
CA VAL A 6 -30.06 -32.60 -21.85
C VAL A 6 -29.83 -31.98 -20.48
N LEU A 7 -30.22 -32.67 -19.39
CA LEU A 7 -29.92 -32.23 -18.02
C LEU A 7 -28.41 -32.13 -17.76
N GLY A 8 -27.64 -33.11 -18.23
CA GLY A 8 -26.17 -33.11 -18.09
C GLY A 8 -25.50 -31.93 -18.78
N TRP A 9 -25.92 -31.60 -20.01
CA TRP A 9 -25.41 -30.43 -20.74
C TRP A 9 -25.78 -29.10 -20.08
N ILE A 10 -27.01 -28.99 -19.54
CA ILE A 10 -27.44 -27.81 -18.80
C ILE A 10 -26.62 -27.63 -17.52
N LEU A 11 -26.32 -28.72 -16.81
CA LEU A 11 -25.51 -28.67 -15.60
C LEU A 11 -24.08 -28.20 -15.90
N ILE A 12 -23.43 -28.76 -16.92
CA ILE A 12 -22.09 -28.33 -17.35
C ILE A 12 -22.07 -26.86 -17.74
N LEU A 13 -23.10 -26.41 -18.48
CA LEU A 13 -23.24 -25.00 -18.88
C LEU A 13 -23.39 -24.09 -17.65
N MET A 14 -24.24 -24.45 -16.68
CA MET A 14 -24.41 -23.66 -15.45
C MET A 14 -23.13 -23.60 -14.63
N VAL A 15 -22.41 -24.72 -14.49
CA VAL A 15 -21.13 -24.75 -13.78
C VAL A 15 -20.11 -23.87 -14.50
N GLY A 16 -20.02 -23.95 -15.83
CA GLY A 16 -19.13 -23.10 -16.63
C GLY A 16 -19.45 -21.61 -16.50
N ILE A 17 -20.73 -21.23 -16.58
CA ILE A 17 -21.19 -19.85 -16.40
C ILE A 17 -20.92 -19.37 -14.97
N SER A 18 -21.10 -20.21 -13.95
CA SER A 18 -20.81 -19.87 -12.56
C SER A 18 -19.32 -19.61 -12.31
N LEU A 19 -18.44 -20.47 -12.85
CA LEU A 19 -17.00 -20.26 -12.77
C LEU A 19 -16.58 -19.00 -13.52
N PHE A 20 -17.16 -18.76 -14.70
CA PHE A 20 -16.92 -17.55 -15.48
C PHE A 20 -17.38 -16.28 -14.76
N LEU A 21 -18.56 -16.28 -14.14
CA LEU A 21 -19.07 -15.14 -13.35
C LEU A 21 -18.24 -14.90 -12.09
N SER A 22 -17.86 -15.96 -11.37
CA SER A 22 -16.99 -15.89 -10.20
C SER A 22 -15.63 -15.29 -10.58
N PHE A 23 -15.02 -15.79 -11.64
CA PHE A 23 -13.81 -15.22 -12.21
C PHE A 23 -14.03 -13.77 -12.64
N ALA A 24 -15.10 -13.45 -13.35
CA ALA A 24 -15.38 -12.11 -13.83
C ALA A 24 -15.57 -11.10 -12.69
N ILE A 25 -16.15 -11.48 -11.55
CA ILE A 25 -16.32 -10.61 -10.36
C ILE A 25 -14.96 -10.32 -9.71
N TRP A 26 -14.11 -11.33 -9.56
CA TRP A 26 -12.78 -11.18 -9.00
C TRP A 26 -11.77 -10.54 -9.94
N SER A 27 -11.97 -10.73 -11.24
CA SER A 27 -11.15 -10.19 -12.33
C SER A 27 -11.69 -8.85 -12.84
N ARG A 28 -12.79 -8.31 -12.30
CA ARG A 28 -13.24 -6.95 -12.65
C ARG A 28 -12.11 -6.01 -12.31
N ILE A 29 -11.49 -5.48 -13.35
CA ILE A 29 -10.71 -4.26 -13.31
C ILE A 29 -11.66 -3.18 -12.77
N PRO A 30 -11.50 -2.71 -11.52
CA PRO A 30 -12.25 -1.58 -11.02
C PRO A 30 -11.74 -0.36 -11.79
N GLY A 31 -12.54 0.08 -12.76
CA GLY A 31 -12.21 1.22 -13.61
C GLY A 31 -13.42 1.88 -14.27
N GLU A 32 -14.60 1.24 -14.29
CA GLU A 32 -15.80 1.86 -14.88
C GLU A 32 -16.53 2.83 -13.95
N GLN A 33 -16.04 3.09 -12.74
CA GLN A 33 -16.61 4.14 -11.88
C GLN A 33 -15.52 5.11 -11.42
N SER A 34 -15.19 6.03 -12.32
CA SER A 34 -15.11 7.47 -12.03
C SER A 34 -14.72 8.21 -13.32
N THR A 35 -15.62 8.22 -14.32
CA THR A 35 -15.70 9.35 -15.25
C THR A 35 -16.42 10.50 -14.56
N GLY A 36 -15.83 10.99 -13.46
CA GLY A 36 -16.25 12.19 -12.76
C GLY A 36 -15.12 13.20 -12.90
N ASN A 37 -15.43 14.40 -13.39
CA ASN A 37 -14.56 15.56 -13.27
C ASN A 37 -14.52 16.01 -11.80
N ASP A 38 -14.08 15.14 -10.90
CA ASP A 38 -13.81 15.51 -9.52
C ASP A 38 -12.47 16.23 -9.56
N ALA A 39 -12.54 17.55 -9.71
CA ALA A 39 -11.46 18.41 -9.26
C ALA A 39 -11.07 17.91 -7.87
N LEU A 40 -9.85 17.37 -7.74
CA LEU A 40 -9.27 16.84 -6.50
C LEU A 40 -9.80 17.64 -5.32
N GLU A 41 -10.84 17.12 -4.65
CA GLU A 41 -11.51 17.89 -3.62
C GLU A 41 -10.46 18.15 -2.53
N GLU A 42 -10.35 19.41 -2.10
CA GLU A 42 -9.43 19.84 -1.04
C GLU A 42 -9.93 19.37 0.34
N LYS A 43 -10.34 18.10 0.43
CA LYS A 43 -10.81 17.44 1.62
C LYS A 43 -9.61 16.82 2.31
N ARG A 44 -9.45 17.08 3.60
CA ARG A 44 -8.44 16.43 4.42
C ARG A 44 -8.64 14.92 4.39
N VAL A 45 -7.59 14.18 4.09
CA VAL A 45 -7.59 12.72 4.09
C VAL A 45 -7.46 12.18 5.53
N ASP A 46 -8.16 11.09 5.81
CA ASP A 46 -7.99 10.35 7.05
C ASP A 46 -6.70 9.52 7.00
N LEU A 47 -5.94 9.51 8.09
CA LEU A 47 -4.63 8.84 8.13
C LEU A 47 -4.74 7.32 7.95
N ASP A 48 -5.89 6.71 8.25
CA ASP A 48 -6.11 5.29 8.05
C ASP A 48 -6.16 4.90 6.56
N ALA A 49 -6.60 5.80 5.68
CA ALA A 49 -6.51 5.65 4.24
C ALA A 49 -5.07 5.83 3.74
N VAL A 50 -4.33 6.78 4.33
CA VAL A 50 -2.92 7.06 4.01
C VAL A 50 -2.03 5.86 4.30
N VAL A 51 -2.22 5.22 5.46
CA VAL A 51 -1.44 4.05 5.91
C VAL A 51 -2.15 2.72 5.66
N SER A 52 -2.80 2.61 4.50
CA SER A 52 -3.49 1.39 4.11
C SER A 52 -2.53 0.21 3.86
N PRO A 53 -2.91 -1.01 4.28
CA PRO A 53 -2.19 -2.24 3.97
C PRO A 53 -1.85 -2.37 2.47
N ASN A 54 -0.73 -3.03 2.15
CA ASN A 54 -0.46 -3.39 0.75
C ASN A 54 -1.20 -4.66 0.33
N LYS A 55 -1.39 -5.60 1.26
CA LYS A 55 -2.11 -6.85 1.08
C LYS A 55 -2.63 -7.36 2.41
N ILE A 56 -3.73 -8.10 2.35
CA ILE A 56 -4.23 -8.91 3.45
C ILE A 56 -4.12 -10.37 3.01
N LEU A 57 -3.22 -11.11 3.66
CA LEU A 57 -3.09 -12.55 3.44
C LEU A 57 -4.16 -13.24 4.28
N VAL A 58 -4.96 -14.09 3.65
CA VAL A 58 -6.02 -14.83 4.31
C VAL A 58 -5.67 -16.31 4.26
N HIS A 59 -5.67 -16.93 5.43
CA HIS A 59 -5.52 -18.37 5.62
C HIS A 59 -6.92 -18.97 5.77
N LEU A 60 -7.35 -19.75 4.78
CA LEU A 60 -8.66 -20.42 4.79
C LEU A 60 -8.65 -21.74 5.59
N GLY A 61 -7.47 -22.15 6.08
CA GLY A 61 -7.22 -23.47 6.68
C GLY A 61 -6.76 -24.50 5.65
N ASN A 62 -6.19 -25.62 6.15
CA ASN A 62 -5.70 -26.73 5.32
C ASN A 62 -4.68 -26.32 4.23
N ALA A 63 -3.79 -25.36 4.52
CA ALA A 63 -2.81 -24.81 3.57
C ALA A 63 -3.42 -24.17 2.31
N SER A 64 -4.69 -23.72 2.38
CA SER A 64 -5.30 -22.88 1.37
C SER A 64 -5.18 -21.42 1.75
N HIS A 65 -4.68 -20.61 0.82
CA HIS A 65 -4.41 -19.20 1.03
C HIS A 65 -4.98 -18.36 -0.09
N THR A 66 -5.32 -17.13 0.25
CA THR A 66 -5.69 -16.11 -0.73
C THR A 66 -5.18 -14.75 -0.29
N LEU A 67 -5.04 -13.83 -1.24
CA LEU A 67 -4.43 -12.53 -1.02
C LEU A 67 -5.40 -11.45 -1.50
N LEU A 68 -5.80 -10.57 -0.58
CA LEU A 68 -6.64 -9.43 -0.87
C LEU A 68 -5.75 -8.20 -1.11
N SER A 69 -5.71 -7.75 -2.36
CA SER A 69 -5.17 -6.45 -2.74
C SER A 69 -6.19 -5.34 -2.44
N PRO A 70 -5.79 -4.05 -2.39
CA PRO A 70 -6.72 -2.93 -2.27
C PRO A 70 -7.82 -2.86 -3.36
N SER A 71 -7.64 -3.56 -4.49
CA SER A 71 -8.66 -3.69 -5.55
C SER A 71 -9.62 -4.86 -5.35
N SER A 72 -9.35 -5.75 -4.38
CA SER A 72 -10.18 -6.93 -4.14
C SER A 72 -11.52 -6.55 -3.50
N PRO A 73 -12.66 -7.15 -3.91
CA PRO A 73 -13.98 -6.78 -3.37
C PRO A 73 -14.13 -6.93 -1.85
N PHE A 74 -13.38 -7.86 -1.25
CA PHE A 74 -13.41 -8.14 0.20
C PHE A 74 -12.40 -7.32 1.00
N TYR A 75 -11.54 -6.52 0.36
CA TYR A 75 -10.45 -5.81 1.02
C TYR A 75 -10.92 -4.89 2.14
N ASP A 76 -11.84 -3.96 1.83
CA ASP A 76 -12.33 -2.99 2.81
C ASP A 76 -13.08 -3.67 3.96
N LYS A 77 -13.81 -4.75 3.66
CA LYS A 77 -14.52 -5.54 4.66
C LYS A 77 -13.53 -6.21 5.63
N ALA A 78 -12.51 -6.87 5.09
CA ALA A 78 -11.47 -7.52 5.88
C ALA A 78 -10.65 -6.51 6.69
N TRP A 79 -10.27 -5.38 6.08
CA TRP A 79 -9.51 -4.32 6.75
C TRP A 79 -10.29 -3.68 7.91
N ASN A 80 -11.56 -3.34 7.69
CA ASN A 80 -12.39 -2.74 8.74
C ASN A 80 -12.68 -3.72 9.88
N TYR A 81 -12.87 -5.02 9.56
CA TYR A 81 -12.97 -6.07 10.57
C TYR A 81 -11.68 -6.16 11.39
N SER A 82 -10.53 -6.28 10.72
CA SER A 82 -9.25 -6.51 11.38
C SER A 82 -8.84 -5.34 12.29
N LYS A 83 -9.11 -4.09 11.87
CA LYS A 83 -8.93 -2.88 12.71
C LYS A 83 -9.74 -2.98 14.00
N ARG A 84 -11.05 -3.28 13.90
CA ARG A 84 -11.95 -3.37 15.05
C ARG A 84 -11.57 -4.51 15.99
N ALA A 85 -11.28 -5.68 15.44
CA ALA A 85 -10.89 -6.87 16.20
C ALA A 85 -9.58 -6.62 16.96
N LEU A 86 -8.55 -6.09 16.28
CA LEU A 86 -7.29 -5.77 16.91
C LEU A 86 -7.46 -4.71 18.00
N SER A 87 -8.22 -3.65 17.74
CA SER A 87 -8.47 -2.59 18.72
C SER A 87 -9.10 -3.15 19.99
N THR A 88 -10.12 -4.00 19.84
CA THR A 88 -10.82 -4.64 20.98
C THR A 88 -9.88 -5.53 21.81
N MET A 89 -9.05 -6.34 21.17
CA MET A 89 -8.12 -7.25 21.86
C MET A 89 -6.94 -6.53 22.53
N TRP A 90 -6.57 -5.35 22.04
CA TRP A 90 -5.42 -4.61 22.56
C TRP A 90 -5.79 -3.67 23.71
N ILE A 91 -7.08 -3.43 23.98
CA ILE A 91 -7.50 -2.66 25.16
C ILE A 91 -7.06 -3.42 26.43
N GLY A 92 -6.08 -2.86 27.16
CA GLY A 92 -5.51 -3.47 28.36
C GLY A 92 -4.50 -4.60 28.10
N GLY A 93 -4.40 -5.10 26.88
CA GLY A 93 -3.39 -6.09 26.46
C GLY A 93 -2.01 -5.46 26.29
N LYS A 94 -0.96 -6.15 26.76
CA LYS A 94 0.43 -5.75 26.50
C LYS A 94 1.06 -6.75 25.52
N PRO A 95 1.74 -6.29 24.44
CA PRO A 95 2.47 -7.17 23.55
C PRO A 95 3.56 -7.93 24.33
N VAL A 96 3.49 -9.26 24.35
CA VAL A 96 4.47 -10.14 24.99
C VAL A 96 5.21 -10.93 23.90
N PRO A 97 6.55 -11.02 23.93
CA PRO A 97 7.30 -11.83 22.98
C PRO A 97 6.77 -13.28 22.90
N SER A 98 6.70 -13.81 21.67
CA SER A 98 6.18 -15.14 21.40
C SER A 98 7.09 -15.89 20.43
N ASP A 99 7.33 -17.18 20.69
CA ASP A 99 8.20 -18.06 19.87
C ASP A 99 7.43 -18.76 18.72
N VAL A 100 6.35 -18.12 18.24
CA VAL A 100 5.61 -18.60 17.08
C VAL A 100 6.38 -18.35 15.79
N LYS A 101 6.19 -19.22 14.80
CA LYS A 101 6.78 -19.12 13.45
C LYS A 101 5.69 -19.00 12.40
N ALA A 102 6.05 -18.61 11.18
CA ALA A 102 5.10 -18.46 10.06
C ALA A 102 4.20 -19.70 9.88
N ASP A 103 4.79 -20.90 9.95
CA ASP A 103 4.13 -22.20 9.77
C ASP A 103 2.96 -22.43 10.75
N PHE A 104 2.99 -21.78 11.93
CA PHE A 104 1.88 -21.84 12.91
C PHE A 104 0.61 -21.18 12.36
N PHE A 105 0.76 -20.07 11.63
CA PHE A 105 -0.35 -19.32 11.06
C PHE A 105 -0.84 -19.95 9.75
N GLU A 106 0.07 -20.57 8.99
CA GLU A 106 -0.24 -21.19 7.69
C GLU A 106 -1.30 -22.30 7.77
N GLN A 107 -1.34 -23.02 8.89
CA GLN A 107 -2.23 -24.17 9.08
C GLN A 107 -3.58 -23.81 9.69
N LYS A 108 -3.76 -22.58 10.18
CA LYS A 108 -4.93 -22.17 10.94
C LYS A 108 -5.76 -21.13 10.18
N PRO A 109 -7.10 -21.15 10.32
CA PRO A 109 -7.91 -20.06 9.79
C PRO A 109 -7.49 -18.73 10.40
N GLY A 110 -7.31 -17.71 9.56
CA GLY A 110 -6.78 -16.44 10.02
C GLY A 110 -6.55 -15.44 8.90
N MET A 111 -6.11 -14.24 9.27
CA MET A 111 -5.64 -13.24 8.34
C MET A 111 -4.43 -12.49 8.88
N GLU A 112 -3.49 -12.18 8.01
CA GLU A 112 -2.35 -11.31 8.27
C GLU A 112 -2.49 -10.03 7.45
N VAL A 113 -2.47 -8.90 8.14
CA VAL A 113 -2.52 -7.57 7.53
C VAL A 113 -1.10 -7.02 7.43
N ILE A 114 -0.65 -6.79 6.20
CA ILE A 114 0.74 -6.43 5.90
C ILE A 114 0.80 -4.97 5.45
N PHE A 115 1.71 -4.20 6.03
CA PHE A 115 1.91 -2.80 5.66
C PHE A 115 3.06 -2.65 4.65
N PRO A 116 3.01 -1.62 3.76
CA PRO A 116 4.09 -1.36 2.80
C PRO A 116 5.44 -1.06 3.46
N SER A 117 5.40 -0.33 4.57
CA SER A 117 6.55 0.01 5.41
C SER A 117 6.20 -0.28 6.87
N PRO A 118 7.18 -0.69 7.71
CA PRO A 118 6.93 -0.86 9.14
C PRO A 118 6.38 0.42 9.77
N LEU A 119 5.42 0.33 10.68
CA LEU A 119 4.79 1.46 11.35
C LEU A 119 5.11 1.45 12.84
N PRO A 120 5.35 2.61 13.48
CA PRO A 120 5.47 2.68 14.94
C PRO A 120 4.20 2.16 15.62
N VAL A 121 4.35 1.33 16.64
CA VAL A 121 3.19 0.77 17.36
C VAL A 121 2.37 1.86 18.05
N SER A 122 3.01 2.91 18.58
CA SER A 122 2.34 4.09 19.13
C SER A 122 1.44 4.77 18.10
N PHE A 123 1.91 4.89 16.85
CA PHE A 123 1.09 5.40 15.75
C PHE A 123 -0.12 4.51 15.48
N VAL A 124 0.07 3.18 15.38
CA VAL A 124 -1.01 2.22 15.12
C VAL A 124 -2.09 2.26 16.21
N LYS A 125 -1.68 2.34 17.49
CA LYS A 125 -2.64 2.50 18.60
C LYS A 125 -3.51 3.75 18.42
N ARG A 126 -2.91 4.87 18.04
CA ARG A 126 -3.63 6.14 17.86
C ARG A 126 -4.62 6.09 16.70
N ILE A 127 -4.23 5.54 15.54
CA ILE A 127 -5.14 5.44 14.38
C ILE A 127 -6.28 4.42 14.59
N PHE A 128 -6.09 3.43 15.46
CA PHE A 128 -7.11 2.42 15.78
C PHE A 128 -7.90 2.76 17.05
N ASN A 129 -7.69 3.96 17.62
CA ASN A 129 -8.30 4.43 18.86
C ASN A 129 -8.13 3.45 20.04
N ILE A 130 -6.93 2.87 20.16
CA ILE A 130 -6.58 1.92 21.22
C ILE A 130 -6.07 2.68 22.44
N GLU A 131 -6.84 2.67 23.53
CA GLU A 131 -6.46 3.31 24.77
C GLU A 131 -5.26 2.63 25.46
N GLY A 132 -4.53 3.39 26.29
CA GLY A 132 -3.46 2.88 27.16
C GLY A 132 -2.09 3.52 26.91
N ASN A 133 -1.20 3.41 27.90
CA ASN A 133 0.11 4.10 27.88
C ASN A 133 0.98 3.64 26.69
N GLU A 134 1.54 4.60 25.95
CA GLU A 134 2.38 4.39 24.76
C GLU A 134 3.85 4.12 25.12
N ALA A 135 4.28 4.57 26.31
CA ALA A 135 5.69 4.65 26.71
C ALA A 135 6.45 3.31 26.72
N ASP A 136 5.77 2.16 26.89
CA ASP A 136 6.42 0.84 26.93
C ASP A 136 6.79 0.31 25.53
N LEU A 137 6.34 0.96 24.44
CA LEU A 137 6.41 0.44 23.06
C LEU A 137 6.93 1.46 22.03
N ASP A 138 7.43 2.61 22.47
CA ASP A 138 7.82 3.72 21.58
C ASP A 138 8.88 3.35 20.53
N ASN A 139 9.69 2.33 20.80
CA ASN A 139 10.73 1.85 19.88
C ASN A 139 10.30 0.64 19.03
N LEU A 140 9.09 0.11 19.23
CA LEU A 140 8.61 -1.04 18.48
C LEU A 140 7.94 -0.57 17.17
N SER A 141 8.51 -0.99 16.05
CA SER A 141 7.87 -0.85 14.74
C SER A 141 7.33 -2.20 14.29
N MET A 142 6.09 -2.22 13.80
CA MET A 142 5.42 -3.43 13.31
C MET A 142 5.32 -3.43 11.79
N SER A 143 5.63 -4.56 11.18
CA SER A 143 5.51 -4.79 9.73
C SER A 143 4.14 -5.37 9.34
N SER A 144 3.56 -6.19 10.22
CA SER A 144 2.23 -6.78 10.05
C SER A 144 1.60 -7.12 11.41
N TYR A 145 0.31 -7.45 11.39
CA TYR A 145 -0.36 -8.14 12.48
C TYR A 145 -1.24 -9.28 11.96
N THR A 146 -1.38 -10.31 12.76
CA THR A 146 -2.10 -11.54 12.42
C THR A 146 -3.22 -11.78 13.41
N LEU A 147 -4.42 -12.06 12.89
CA LEU A 147 -5.57 -12.56 13.62
C LEU A 147 -5.73 -14.04 13.27
N VAL A 148 -5.73 -14.93 14.27
CA VAL A 148 -5.74 -16.38 14.04
C VAL A 148 -6.71 -17.07 14.97
N GLU A 149 -7.47 -18.03 14.44
CA GLU A 149 -8.36 -18.89 15.20
C GLU A 149 -7.57 -20.06 15.79
N ASP A 150 -7.49 -20.12 17.11
CA ASP A 150 -6.85 -21.20 17.86
C ASP A 150 -7.66 -21.48 19.14
N GLY A 151 -8.86 -22.04 18.94
CA GLY A 151 -9.91 -22.16 19.96
C GLY A 151 -10.59 -20.82 20.25
N ASP A 152 -9.81 -19.81 20.64
CA ASP A 152 -10.19 -18.40 20.71
C ASP A 152 -9.59 -17.63 19.52
N LEU A 153 -10.01 -16.38 19.32
CA LEU A 153 -9.38 -15.48 18.36
C LEU A 153 -8.16 -14.81 18.99
N TRP A 154 -6.97 -15.04 18.45
CA TRP A 154 -5.73 -14.45 18.96
C TRP A 154 -5.18 -13.38 18.03
N ALA A 155 -4.60 -12.32 18.63
CA ALA A 155 -3.86 -11.29 17.91
C ALA A 155 -2.34 -11.38 18.15
N TYR A 156 -1.58 -11.35 17.07
CA TYR A 156 -0.12 -11.30 17.07
C TYR A 156 0.38 -10.11 16.26
N LEU A 157 1.45 -9.47 16.71
CA LEU A 157 2.17 -8.44 15.99
C LEU A 157 3.47 -9.02 15.48
N LYS A 158 3.84 -8.70 14.25
CA LYS A 158 5.17 -8.98 13.70
C LYS A 158 5.94 -7.68 13.65
N SER A 159 7.04 -7.62 14.37
CA SER A 159 7.92 -6.46 14.36
C SER A 159 8.73 -6.34 13.05
N SER A 160 9.37 -5.21 12.83
CA SER A 160 10.23 -4.97 11.65
C SER A 160 11.44 -5.90 11.58
N ASP A 161 11.92 -6.43 12.71
CA ASP A 161 13.00 -7.41 12.77
C ASP A 161 12.53 -8.87 12.63
N GLY A 162 11.22 -9.07 12.47
CA GLY A 162 10.60 -10.38 12.28
C GLY A 162 10.23 -11.13 13.56
N ARG A 163 10.43 -10.55 14.76
CA ARG A 163 9.94 -11.13 16.02
C ARG A 163 8.42 -10.99 16.16
N TYR A 164 7.79 -12.01 16.73
CA TYR A 164 6.37 -12.01 17.04
C TYR A 164 6.08 -11.61 18.48
N TYR A 165 5.01 -10.85 18.68
CA TYR A 165 4.48 -10.46 19.99
C TYR A 165 3.01 -10.83 20.06
N ARG A 166 2.61 -11.58 21.07
CA ARG A 166 1.20 -11.90 21.34
C ARG A 166 0.57 -10.78 22.15
N ILE A 167 -0.61 -10.32 21.76
CA ILE A 167 -1.33 -9.25 22.46
C ILE A 167 -2.26 -9.86 23.51
N ASP A 168 -3.47 -10.24 23.10
CA ASP A 168 -4.44 -10.96 23.91
C ASP A 168 -5.40 -11.70 22.97
N LYS A 169 -6.41 -12.36 23.55
CA LYS A 169 -7.44 -13.10 22.85
C LYS A 169 -8.82 -12.48 23.00
N SER A 170 -9.64 -12.65 21.98
CA SER A 170 -11.08 -12.47 22.04
C SER A 170 -11.77 -13.84 22.03
N ARG A 171 -12.80 -14.01 22.86
CA ARG A 171 -13.63 -15.22 22.90
C ARG A 171 -14.74 -15.21 21.83
N ALA A 172 -14.60 -14.37 20.81
CA ALA A 172 -15.58 -14.23 19.73
C ALA A 172 -14.92 -14.46 18.35
N PRO A 173 -14.50 -15.70 18.02
CA PRO A 173 -13.94 -16.02 16.71
C PRO A 173 -14.99 -16.02 15.60
N GLU A 174 -16.28 -16.08 15.92
CA GLU A 174 -17.35 -16.36 14.95
C GLU A 174 -17.44 -15.30 13.85
N GLU A 175 -17.12 -14.05 14.16
CA GLU A 175 -17.13 -12.97 13.16
C GLU A 175 -16.02 -13.17 12.11
N LEU A 176 -14.82 -13.59 12.52
CA LEU A 176 -13.77 -13.97 11.60
C LEU A 176 -14.20 -15.20 10.79
N SER A 177 -14.69 -16.25 11.45
CA SER A 177 -15.07 -17.49 10.79
C SER A 177 -16.13 -17.25 9.70
N ASN A 178 -17.11 -16.40 9.98
CA ASN A 178 -18.15 -16.02 9.01
C ASN A 178 -17.57 -15.23 7.83
N LEU A 179 -16.65 -14.29 8.08
CA LEU A 179 -15.97 -13.56 7.02
C LEU A 179 -15.13 -14.48 6.13
N LEU A 180 -14.38 -15.41 6.72
CA LEU A 180 -13.58 -16.39 6.00
C LEU A 180 -14.45 -17.34 5.18
N LYS A 181 -15.59 -17.76 5.73
CA LYS A 181 -16.57 -18.60 5.03
C LYS A 181 -17.17 -17.89 3.81
N GLU A 182 -17.65 -16.66 3.98
CA GLU A 182 -18.20 -15.86 2.88
C GLU A 182 -17.14 -15.63 1.78
N LEU A 183 -15.91 -15.35 2.19
CA LEU A 183 -14.79 -15.19 1.26
C LEU A 183 -14.52 -16.50 0.50
N SER A 184 -14.51 -17.65 1.19
CA SER A 184 -14.34 -18.96 0.55
C SER A 184 -15.49 -19.30 -0.40
N GLU A 185 -16.73 -18.96 -0.06
CA GLU A 185 -17.92 -19.16 -0.89
C GLU A 185 -17.89 -18.27 -2.14
N ALA A 186 -17.24 -17.11 -2.07
CA ALA A 186 -17.00 -16.24 -3.22
C ALA A 186 -15.93 -16.79 -4.19
N ASN A 187 -15.28 -17.92 -3.85
CA ASN A 187 -14.29 -18.62 -4.67
C ASN A 187 -13.14 -17.69 -5.13
N PRO A 188 -12.30 -17.23 -4.20
CA PRO A 188 -11.26 -16.25 -4.47
C PRO A 188 -10.10 -16.91 -5.25
N PRO A 189 -9.25 -16.10 -5.93
CA PRO A 189 -7.98 -16.58 -6.43
C PRO A 189 -7.14 -17.20 -5.31
N LEU A 190 -6.65 -18.40 -5.54
CA LEU A 190 -5.84 -19.14 -4.59
C LEU A 190 -4.36 -18.87 -4.78
N PHE A 191 -3.65 -18.84 -3.66
CA PHE A 191 -2.23 -18.59 -3.58
C PHE A 191 -1.54 -19.76 -2.87
N ALA A 192 -0.32 -20.07 -3.29
CA ALA A 192 0.55 -21.03 -2.62
C ALA A 192 1.74 -20.34 -1.98
N ALA A 193 2.09 -20.81 -0.78
CA ALA A 193 3.33 -20.42 -0.13
C ALA A 193 4.52 -20.99 -0.90
N ILE A 194 5.53 -20.15 -1.16
CA ILE A 194 6.80 -20.60 -1.70
C ILE A 194 7.63 -21.19 -0.54
N PRO A 195 8.10 -22.44 -0.64
CA PRO A 195 8.98 -23.01 0.37
C PRO A 195 10.26 -22.16 0.53
N PRO A 196 10.75 -21.94 1.77
CA PRO A 196 12.03 -21.28 1.99
C PRO A 196 13.14 -22.06 1.26
N GLY A 197 13.95 -21.34 0.48
CA GLY A 197 14.74 -21.91 -0.63
C GLY A 197 15.95 -22.77 -0.26
N ASN A 198 16.55 -23.35 -1.31
CA ASN A 198 17.69 -24.28 -1.32
C ASN A 198 19.05 -23.53 -1.38
N VAL A 199 20.15 -24.28 -1.53
CA VAL A 199 21.57 -23.84 -1.47
C VAL A 199 21.92 -22.57 -2.27
N ASN A 200 21.21 -22.25 -3.36
CA ASN A 200 21.55 -21.14 -4.28
C ASN A 200 20.66 -19.88 -4.17
N LEU A 201 19.50 -19.94 -3.50
CA LEU A 201 18.59 -18.80 -3.35
C LEU A 201 17.92 -18.82 -1.97
N LYS A 202 18.22 -17.81 -1.15
CA LYS A 202 17.57 -17.66 0.15
C LYS A 202 16.22 -16.98 -0.01
N ILE A 203 15.15 -17.77 0.04
CA ILE A 203 13.77 -17.27 -0.02
C ILE A 203 13.27 -17.03 1.40
N SER A 204 12.82 -15.81 1.68
CA SER A 204 12.16 -15.45 2.94
C SER A 204 10.83 -16.21 3.08
N ARG A 205 10.46 -16.57 4.32
CA ARG A 205 9.17 -17.24 4.58
C ARG A 205 8.01 -16.25 4.42
N GLY A 206 6.83 -16.78 4.10
CA GLY A 206 5.61 -15.99 3.96
C GLY A 206 5.46 -15.30 2.60
N ILE A 207 6.13 -15.82 1.57
CA ILE A 207 5.94 -15.37 0.19
C ILE A 207 4.86 -16.23 -0.45
N TYR A 208 3.84 -15.58 -1.02
CA TYR A 208 2.68 -16.22 -1.63
C TYR A 208 2.56 -15.83 -3.08
N VAL A 209 2.38 -16.81 -3.94
CA VAL A 209 2.21 -16.61 -5.39
C VAL A 209 0.87 -17.18 -5.86
N PRO A 210 0.24 -16.53 -6.84
CA PRO A 210 -1.03 -17.01 -7.38
C PRO A 210 -0.83 -18.37 -8.05
N LEU A 211 -1.82 -19.26 -7.88
CA LEU A 211 -1.84 -20.56 -8.54
C LEU A 211 -2.28 -20.49 -10.01
N LEU A 212 -3.01 -19.44 -10.37
CA LEU A 212 -3.48 -19.18 -11.72
C LEU A 212 -2.87 -17.88 -12.24
N PRO A 213 -2.53 -17.79 -13.54
CA PRO A 213 -2.25 -16.51 -14.17
C PRO A 213 -3.44 -15.56 -13.97
N TYR A 214 -3.17 -14.28 -13.79
CA TYR A 214 -4.21 -13.25 -13.88
C TYR A 214 -3.79 -12.17 -14.86
N ASP A 215 -4.78 -11.67 -15.57
CA ASP A 215 -4.65 -10.70 -16.63
C ASP A 215 -4.73 -9.29 -16.05
N LEU A 216 -3.79 -8.42 -16.44
CA LEU A 216 -3.80 -7.01 -16.04
C LEU A 216 -3.88 -6.08 -17.26
N PRO A 217 -4.71 -5.03 -17.22
CA PRO A 217 -4.80 -4.04 -18.27
C PRO A 217 -3.59 -3.11 -18.24
N HIS A 218 -3.20 -2.65 -19.42
CA HIS A 218 -2.34 -1.48 -19.57
C HIS A 218 -3.19 -0.24 -19.30
N TYR A 219 -2.58 0.87 -18.88
CA TYR A 219 -3.30 2.14 -18.74
C TYR A 219 -2.58 3.25 -19.49
N GLY A 220 -3.34 4.07 -20.21
CA GLY A 220 -2.84 5.37 -20.64
C GLY A 220 -2.49 6.25 -19.44
N ILE A 221 -1.65 7.26 -19.65
CA ILE A 221 -1.27 8.21 -18.61
C ILE A 221 -1.99 9.55 -18.75
N LYS A 222 -2.20 10.22 -17.62
CA LYS A 222 -2.69 11.59 -17.57
C LYS A 222 -1.94 12.38 -16.52
N HIS A 223 -1.32 13.48 -16.94
CA HIS A 223 -0.65 14.41 -16.04
C HIS A 223 -1.65 15.30 -15.31
N GLU A 224 -1.29 15.72 -14.10
CA GLU A 224 -2.01 16.79 -13.41
C GLU A 224 -1.91 18.10 -14.21
N LYS A 225 -2.96 18.91 -14.12
CA LYS A 225 -2.94 20.23 -14.75
C LYS A 225 -1.98 21.13 -13.98
N VAL A 226 -1.19 21.92 -14.73
CA VAL A 226 -0.37 22.99 -14.15
C VAL A 226 -1.24 23.89 -13.29
N ILE A 227 -0.82 24.10 -12.05
CA ILE A 227 -1.59 24.89 -11.09
C ILE A 227 -1.54 26.38 -11.46
N GLY A 228 -2.62 27.11 -11.22
CA GLY A 228 -2.68 28.55 -11.43
C GLY A 228 -2.33 29.36 -10.17
N ASP A 229 -2.22 30.68 -10.32
CA ASP A 229 -1.86 31.64 -9.25
C ASP A 229 -2.69 31.47 -7.97
N ARG A 230 -3.99 31.16 -8.09
CA ARG A 230 -4.88 30.97 -6.93
C ARG A 230 -4.45 29.82 -6.03
N LEU A 231 -3.97 28.71 -6.61
CA LEU A 231 -3.49 27.57 -5.84
C LEU A 231 -2.05 27.80 -5.37
N ALA A 232 -1.22 28.44 -6.20
CA ALA A 232 0.13 28.88 -5.81
C ALA A 232 0.10 29.78 -4.56
N ALA A 233 -0.89 30.66 -4.45
CA ALA A 233 -1.07 31.55 -3.31
C ALA A 233 -1.22 30.83 -1.96
N LYS A 234 -1.68 29.56 -1.94
CA LYS A 234 -1.89 28.80 -0.70
C LYS A 234 -0.59 28.35 -0.03
N PHE A 235 0.52 28.32 -0.77
CA PHE A 235 1.85 27.96 -0.25
C PHE A 235 2.49 29.10 0.56
N PHE A 236 1.89 30.29 0.57
CA PHE A 236 2.42 31.49 1.20
C PHE A 236 1.44 32.01 2.26
N ASP A 237 1.98 32.52 3.38
CA ASP A 237 1.15 33.16 4.41
C ASP A 237 0.55 34.48 3.88
N ASP A 238 1.36 35.23 3.12
CA ASP A 238 0.95 36.42 2.40
C ASP A 238 1.51 36.36 0.97
N PHE A 239 0.64 36.09 0.01
CA PHE A 239 1.03 36.01 -1.39
C PHE A 239 1.26 37.39 -2.04
N SER A 240 0.79 38.48 -1.43
CA SER A 240 0.91 39.82 -2.01
C SER A 240 2.35 40.34 -2.06
N VAL A 241 3.22 39.80 -1.21
CA VAL A 241 4.66 40.11 -1.17
C VAL A 241 5.50 39.14 -2.01
N ALA A 242 4.87 38.12 -2.60
CA ALA A 242 5.56 37.12 -3.41
C ALA A 242 6.00 37.71 -4.76
N ARG A 243 7.24 37.41 -5.15
CA ARG A 243 7.78 37.70 -6.47
C ARG A 243 7.54 36.50 -7.38
N LYS A 244 7.14 36.77 -8.63
CA LYS A 244 7.06 35.79 -9.71
C LYS A 244 8.29 35.90 -10.60
N ILE A 245 8.96 34.78 -10.85
CA ILE A 245 10.12 34.66 -11.73
C ILE A 245 9.78 33.59 -12.77
N GLU A 246 9.91 33.94 -14.05
CA GLU A 246 9.70 33.01 -15.16
C GLU A 246 11.06 32.59 -15.71
N GLU A 247 11.33 31.28 -15.71
CA GLU A 247 12.58 30.70 -16.19
C GLU A 247 12.51 30.40 -17.69
N ARG A 248 13.68 30.25 -18.33
CA ARG A 248 13.78 30.02 -19.78
C ARG A 248 13.20 28.67 -20.22
N ASP A 249 13.13 27.70 -19.31
CA ASP A 249 12.57 26.37 -19.51
C ASP A 249 11.03 26.33 -19.32
N GLY A 250 10.41 27.49 -19.07
CA GLY A 250 8.98 27.61 -18.85
C GLY A 250 8.54 27.32 -17.41
N ALA A 251 9.47 27.04 -16.49
CA ALA A 251 9.15 26.94 -15.08
C ALA A 251 8.83 28.33 -14.49
N VAL A 252 7.94 28.35 -13.51
CA VAL A 252 7.55 29.57 -12.79
C VAL A 252 7.88 29.40 -11.32
N ILE A 253 8.62 30.36 -10.76
CA ILE A 253 8.99 30.39 -9.36
C ILE A 253 8.24 31.54 -8.67
N TYR A 254 7.55 31.23 -7.59
CA TYR A 254 7.03 32.20 -6.63
C TYR A 254 7.90 32.19 -5.38
N THR A 255 8.27 33.36 -4.85
CA THR A 255 9.05 33.44 -3.61
C THR A 255 8.80 34.74 -2.84
N ASP A 256 8.72 34.65 -1.52
CA ASP A 256 8.64 35.80 -0.58
C ASP A 256 10.00 36.08 0.10
N GLY A 257 11.07 35.39 -0.32
CA GLY A 257 12.40 35.46 0.27
C GLY A 257 12.65 34.47 1.42
N GLN A 258 11.60 33.84 1.97
CA GLN A 258 11.73 32.76 2.96
C GLN A 258 11.30 31.40 2.41
N ARG A 259 10.26 31.39 1.59
CA ARG A 259 9.69 30.22 0.91
C ARG A 259 9.86 30.37 -0.59
N ALA A 260 9.98 29.24 -1.27
CA ALA A 260 9.95 29.18 -2.71
C ALA A 260 9.03 28.05 -3.17
N LEU A 261 8.19 28.35 -4.16
CA LEU A 261 7.39 27.38 -4.90
C LEU A 261 7.81 27.46 -6.36
N ARG A 262 8.37 26.38 -6.90
CA ARG A 262 8.66 26.20 -8.31
C ARG A 262 7.60 25.29 -8.93
N ILE A 263 7.06 25.74 -10.05
CA ILE A 263 6.06 25.02 -10.85
C ILE A 263 6.71 24.73 -12.19
N TYR A 264 6.90 23.46 -12.51
CA TYR A 264 7.47 23.01 -13.77
C TYR A 264 6.43 23.02 -14.90
N HIS A 265 6.91 23.03 -16.14
CA HIS A 265 6.06 23.04 -17.34
C HIS A 265 5.18 21.77 -17.47
N ASP A 266 5.61 20.65 -16.89
CA ASP A 266 4.91 19.38 -16.86
C ASP A 266 3.90 19.26 -15.71
N GLY A 267 3.77 20.31 -14.89
CA GLY A 267 2.88 20.38 -13.74
C GLY A 267 3.50 19.92 -12.42
N ALA A 268 4.75 19.46 -12.41
CA ALA A 268 5.44 19.12 -11.18
C ALA A 268 5.63 20.35 -10.29
N LEU A 269 5.64 20.14 -8.97
CA LEU A 269 5.77 21.16 -7.95
C LEU A 269 6.96 20.87 -7.04
N GLU A 270 7.74 21.90 -6.75
CA GLU A 270 8.77 21.91 -5.72
C GLU A 270 8.53 23.08 -4.78
N TYR A 271 8.30 22.78 -3.51
CA TYR A 271 8.19 23.77 -2.46
C TYR A 271 9.33 23.60 -1.46
N SER A 272 9.89 24.72 -1.01
CA SER A 272 10.91 24.76 0.02
C SER A 272 10.68 25.90 1.01
N PHE A 273 10.90 25.61 2.29
CA PHE A 273 10.89 26.58 3.38
C PHE A 273 12.09 26.35 4.32
N PRO A 274 13.27 26.85 3.94
CA PRO A 274 14.48 26.73 4.75
C PRO A 274 14.42 27.55 6.07
N GLY A 275 13.51 28.52 6.18
CA GLY A 275 13.40 29.48 7.29
C GLY A 275 13.25 28.86 8.69
N VAL A 276 13.99 29.43 9.65
CA VAL A 276 14.38 28.83 10.95
C VAL A 276 13.56 29.38 12.13
N LYS A 277 13.01 28.46 12.94
CA LYS A 277 13.17 28.41 14.40
C LYS A 277 13.05 26.95 14.80
N ALA A 278 14.12 26.38 15.34
CA ALA A 278 14.11 25.11 16.05
C ALA A 278 12.93 25.09 17.03
N GLN A 279 11.91 24.30 16.72
CA GLN A 279 10.91 23.97 17.73
C GLN A 279 11.57 22.95 18.65
N LYS A 280 11.84 23.34 19.90
CA LYS A 280 12.33 22.44 20.96
C LYS A 280 11.38 21.26 21.25
N LYS A 281 10.21 21.21 20.60
CA LYS A 281 9.21 20.17 20.81
C LYS A 281 9.40 19.11 19.74
N SER A 282 9.87 17.93 20.16
CA SER A 282 9.77 16.74 19.32
C SER A 282 8.29 16.53 18.96
N VAL A 283 8.04 16.30 17.68
CA VAL A 283 6.71 16.01 17.16
C VAL A 283 6.59 14.50 16.98
N SER A 284 5.45 13.94 17.36
CA SER A 284 5.22 12.50 17.22
C SER A 284 5.12 12.12 15.74
N PHE A 285 5.42 10.87 15.40
CA PHE A 285 5.23 10.36 14.03
C PHE A 285 3.80 10.62 13.52
N TYR A 286 2.79 10.44 14.39
CA TYR A 286 1.39 10.72 14.04
C TYR A 286 1.18 12.17 13.65
N ASP A 287 1.65 13.11 14.48
CA ASP A 287 1.41 14.54 14.24
C ASP A 287 2.20 15.02 13.00
N ALA A 288 3.42 14.50 12.78
CA ALA A 288 4.21 14.79 11.58
C ALA A 288 3.52 14.27 10.30
N LEU A 289 3.04 13.02 10.32
CA LEU A 289 2.31 12.44 9.18
C LEU A 289 0.98 13.16 8.95
N LYS A 290 0.29 13.59 10.01
CA LYS A 290 -0.93 14.41 9.90
C LYS A 290 -0.65 15.74 9.21
N THR A 291 0.40 16.43 9.62
CA THR A 291 0.85 17.68 9.00
C THR A 291 1.19 17.48 7.53
N ALA A 292 1.88 16.38 7.19
CA ALA A 292 2.16 16.04 5.80
C ALA A 292 0.88 15.80 4.99
N ALA A 293 -0.03 14.95 5.49
CA ALA A 293 -1.27 14.61 4.80
C ALA A 293 -2.20 15.80 4.60
N ASP A 294 -2.32 16.68 5.60
CA ASP A 294 -3.08 17.93 5.49
C ASP A 294 -2.46 18.89 4.47
N PHE A 295 -1.13 19.01 4.48
CA PHE A 295 -0.43 19.86 3.52
C PHE A 295 -0.69 19.38 2.09
N ILE A 296 -0.53 18.08 1.82
CA ILE A 296 -0.82 17.49 0.50
C ILE A 296 -2.28 17.76 0.09
N SER A 297 -3.23 17.54 1.00
CA SER A 297 -4.66 17.71 0.72
C SER A 297 -5.04 19.16 0.37
N ILE A 298 -4.45 20.15 1.04
CA ILE A 298 -4.75 21.57 0.84
C ILE A 298 -4.05 22.14 -0.42
N HIS A 299 -2.93 21.55 -0.83
CA HIS A 299 -2.05 22.04 -1.91
C HIS A 299 -2.18 21.27 -3.23
N GLY A 300 -3.37 20.77 -3.53
CA GLY A 300 -3.66 20.02 -4.75
C GLY A 300 -4.51 18.77 -4.54
N GLY A 301 -5.03 18.54 -3.33
CA GLY A 301 -5.83 17.37 -3.00
C GLY A 301 -5.00 16.09 -2.85
N TRP A 302 -5.58 15.12 -2.16
CA TRP A 302 -4.97 13.81 -1.96
C TRP A 302 -5.04 13.00 -3.27
N PRO A 303 -3.91 12.56 -3.85
CA PRO A 303 -3.95 11.80 -5.10
C PRO A 303 -4.67 10.46 -4.91
N GLN A 304 -5.49 10.08 -5.89
CA GLN A 304 -6.16 8.78 -5.86
C GLN A 304 -5.14 7.64 -5.83
N GLY A 305 -5.36 6.67 -4.95
CA GLY A 305 -4.45 5.52 -4.79
C GLY A 305 -3.12 5.86 -4.11
N ALA A 306 -2.92 7.08 -3.62
CA ALA A 306 -1.73 7.43 -2.86
C ALA A 306 -1.71 6.74 -1.49
N PHE A 307 -0.55 6.25 -1.09
CA PHE A 307 -0.31 5.57 0.18
C PHE A 307 1.10 5.85 0.70
N LEU A 308 1.29 5.78 2.02
CA LEU A 308 2.62 5.90 2.62
C LEU A 308 3.48 4.70 2.19
N SER A 309 4.47 4.93 1.32
CA SER A 309 5.32 3.87 0.78
C SER A 309 6.55 3.63 1.64
N SER A 310 7.13 4.70 2.19
CA SER A 310 8.25 4.64 3.11
C SER A 310 8.43 5.97 3.83
N TYR A 311 9.27 5.96 4.87
CA TYR A 311 9.67 7.18 5.54
C TYR A 311 11.10 7.07 6.10
N GLY A 312 11.71 8.23 6.32
CA GLY A 312 12.95 8.41 7.09
C GLY A 312 12.68 9.23 8.34
N ILE A 313 13.43 8.93 9.41
CA ILE A 313 13.43 9.73 10.64
C ILE A 313 14.88 10.11 10.91
N SER A 314 15.16 11.40 11.05
CA SER A 314 16.48 11.91 11.39
C SER A 314 16.41 12.88 12.56
N ASP A 315 17.36 12.76 13.49
CA ASP A 315 17.53 13.73 14.58
C ASP A 315 18.43 14.87 14.09
N GLN A 316 17.87 16.08 14.04
CA GLN A 316 18.57 17.30 13.65
C GLN A 316 19.20 18.02 14.87
N GLY A 317 19.23 17.36 16.04
CA GLY A 317 19.79 17.89 17.27
C GLY A 317 19.03 19.11 17.76
N VAL A 318 19.57 20.30 17.51
CA VAL A 318 18.90 21.57 17.87
C VAL A 318 17.61 21.78 17.08
N GLY A 319 17.49 21.25 15.86
CA GLY A 319 16.30 21.34 15.00
C GLY A 319 15.15 20.40 15.41
N GLY A 320 15.38 19.44 16.31
CA GLY A 320 14.42 18.40 16.66
C GLY A 320 14.39 17.26 15.63
N THR A 321 13.31 16.48 15.62
CA THR A 321 13.15 15.34 14.71
C THR A 321 12.59 15.79 13.37
N SER A 322 13.24 15.37 12.29
CA SER A 322 12.77 15.51 10.91
C SER A 322 12.22 14.19 10.41
N PHE A 323 11.07 14.25 9.73
CA PHE A 323 10.39 13.13 9.12
C PHE A 323 10.32 13.32 7.61
N ASP A 324 10.92 12.41 6.86
CA ASP A 324 10.89 12.40 5.40
C ASP A 324 9.88 11.35 4.93
N PHE A 325 8.70 11.77 4.50
CA PHE A 325 7.65 10.86 4.03
C PHE A 325 7.68 10.75 2.51
N ARG A 326 7.58 9.51 2.00
CA ARG A 326 7.42 9.22 0.57
C ARG A 326 6.11 8.47 0.36
N PHE A 327 5.35 8.90 -0.65
CA PHE A 327 4.08 8.31 -1.00
C PHE A 327 4.16 7.66 -2.38
N GLY A 328 3.72 6.41 -2.46
CA GLY A 328 3.56 5.68 -3.70
C GLY A 328 2.14 5.84 -4.24
N ILE A 329 1.95 5.51 -5.52
CA ILE A 329 0.63 5.46 -6.16
C ILE A 329 0.27 4.00 -6.44
N ARG A 330 -1.02 3.66 -6.30
CA ARG A 330 -1.57 2.38 -6.75
C ARG A 330 -2.50 2.59 -7.94
N ILE A 331 -2.36 1.73 -8.93
CA ILE A 331 -3.28 1.60 -10.05
C ILE A 331 -3.95 0.23 -9.91
N ASN A 332 -5.28 0.22 -9.82
CA ASN A 332 -6.04 -1.02 -9.62
C ASN A 332 -5.52 -1.84 -8.43
N GLY A 333 -5.21 -1.18 -7.31
CA GLY A 333 -4.69 -1.82 -6.09
C GLY A 333 -3.24 -2.30 -6.16
N TYR A 334 -2.55 -2.19 -7.30
CA TYR A 334 -1.15 -2.58 -7.47
C TYR A 334 -0.23 -1.36 -7.43
N PRO A 335 0.94 -1.44 -6.77
CA PRO A 335 1.86 -0.32 -6.67
C PRO A 335 2.46 0.04 -8.03
N VAL A 336 2.66 1.33 -8.25
CA VAL A 336 3.47 1.85 -9.35
C VAL A 336 4.92 1.92 -8.89
N VAL A 337 5.81 1.22 -9.57
CA VAL A 337 7.25 1.25 -9.32
C VAL A 337 7.90 2.22 -10.30
N SER A 338 8.69 3.14 -9.76
CA SER A 338 9.35 4.20 -10.50
C SER A 338 10.61 4.62 -9.76
N ASP A 339 11.67 4.91 -10.51
CA ASP A 339 12.90 5.51 -9.97
C ASP A 339 12.68 6.98 -9.56
N LYS A 340 11.67 7.63 -10.13
CA LYS A 340 11.25 8.99 -9.78
C LYS A 340 10.24 8.94 -8.65
N GLU A 341 10.42 9.81 -7.66
CA GLU A 341 9.43 10.03 -6.61
C GLU A 341 8.17 10.67 -7.22
N TYR A 342 6.99 10.25 -6.77
CA TYR A 342 5.73 10.89 -7.16
C TYR A 342 5.35 12.00 -6.18
N LEU A 343 5.58 11.75 -4.90
CA LEU A 343 5.18 12.63 -3.82
C LEU A 343 6.08 12.41 -2.62
N SER A 344 6.84 13.43 -2.25
CA SER A 344 7.69 13.41 -1.06
C SER A 344 7.54 14.71 -0.28
N ILE A 345 7.67 14.61 1.04
CA ILE A 345 7.44 15.74 1.94
C ILE A 345 8.29 15.55 3.19
N THR A 346 9.03 16.59 3.55
CA THR A 346 9.81 16.63 4.79
C THR A 346 9.11 17.53 5.80
N VAL A 347 8.86 16.99 7.00
CA VAL A 347 8.26 17.70 8.12
C VAL A 347 9.28 17.79 9.25
N GLU A 348 9.56 19.01 9.70
CA GLU A 348 10.41 19.29 10.86
C GLU A 348 9.60 20.10 11.88
N GLY A 349 9.50 19.58 13.11
CA GLY A 349 8.55 20.10 14.09
C GLY A 349 7.12 20.04 13.53
N ASN A 350 6.41 21.17 13.52
CA ASN A 350 5.07 21.28 12.96
C ASN A 350 5.02 22.00 11.60
N GLN A 351 6.12 21.98 10.83
CA GLN A 351 6.23 22.70 9.57
C GLN A 351 6.76 21.82 8.45
N VAL A 352 6.21 22.04 7.26
CA VAL A 352 6.71 21.42 6.02
C VAL A 352 7.92 22.20 5.53
N LYS A 353 9.05 21.51 5.40
CA LYS A 353 10.34 22.07 4.95
C LYS A 353 10.57 21.92 3.47
N SER A 354 10.18 20.77 2.92
CA SER A 354 10.23 20.49 1.50
C SER A 354 8.99 19.72 1.10
N TYR A 355 8.56 19.92 -0.13
CA TYR A 355 7.47 19.18 -0.73
C TYR A 355 7.70 19.06 -2.23
N TYR A 356 7.66 17.83 -2.73
CA TYR A 356 7.73 17.50 -4.14
C TYR A 356 6.46 16.78 -4.56
N ARG A 357 5.84 17.21 -5.67
CA ARG A 357 4.67 16.54 -6.25
C ARG A 357 4.82 16.46 -7.76
N ASN A 358 4.73 15.26 -8.30
CA ASN A 358 4.64 14.99 -9.72
C ASN A 358 3.75 13.76 -9.95
N ILE A 359 2.43 13.95 -9.88
CA ILE A 359 1.49 12.84 -10.02
C ILE A 359 1.16 12.60 -11.49
N VAL A 360 1.35 11.36 -11.92
CA VAL A 360 0.87 10.86 -13.20
C VAL A 360 -0.19 9.81 -12.90
N MET A 361 -1.43 10.06 -13.34
CA MET A 361 -2.58 9.20 -13.07
C MET A 361 -2.77 8.20 -14.19
N ALA A 362 -3.37 7.05 -13.87
CA ALA A 362 -3.95 6.17 -14.87
C ALA A 362 -5.17 6.85 -15.50
N ASP A 363 -5.24 6.85 -16.83
CA ASP A 363 -6.40 7.31 -17.59
C ASP A 363 -7.30 6.11 -17.92
N LYS A 364 -7.45 5.76 -19.20
CA LYS A 364 -8.30 4.66 -19.62
C LYS A 364 -7.55 3.33 -19.67
N PRO A 365 -8.20 2.22 -19.28
CA PRO A 365 -7.64 0.89 -19.50
C PRO A 365 -7.50 0.64 -21.01
N GLY A 366 -6.33 0.15 -21.40
CA GLY A 366 -5.99 -0.24 -22.76
C GLY A 366 -6.00 -1.75 -22.91
N LYS A 367 -4.99 -2.27 -23.61
CA LYS A 367 -4.82 -3.71 -23.86
C LYS A 367 -4.68 -4.47 -22.55
N VAL A 368 -5.36 -5.62 -22.44
CA VAL A 368 -5.15 -6.58 -21.35
C VAL A 368 -3.98 -7.51 -21.71
N SER A 369 -3.06 -7.72 -20.77
CA SER A 369 -1.92 -8.63 -20.93
C SER A 369 -1.93 -9.70 -19.86
N GLU A 370 -1.77 -10.94 -20.31
CA GLU A 370 -1.52 -12.09 -19.44
C GLU A 370 -0.11 -11.94 -18.84
N MET A 371 -0.03 -11.94 -17.52
CA MET A 371 1.25 -11.90 -16.84
C MET A 371 1.96 -13.26 -16.97
N ILE A 372 3.27 -13.24 -17.19
CA ILE A 372 4.07 -14.48 -17.07
C ILE A 372 3.86 -15.13 -15.71
N SER A 373 4.05 -16.45 -15.61
CA SER A 373 3.88 -17.12 -14.31
C SER A 373 4.89 -16.58 -13.28
N PRO A 374 4.52 -16.54 -11.99
CA PRO A 374 5.44 -16.13 -10.92
C PRO A 374 6.73 -16.95 -10.90
N VAL A 375 6.64 -18.25 -11.21
CA VAL A 375 7.81 -19.14 -11.33
C VAL A 375 8.77 -18.66 -12.41
N LYS A 376 8.25 -18.35 -13.60
CA LYS A 376 9.07 -17.81 -14.69
C LYS A 376 9.67 -16.46 -14.33
N ALA A 377 8.93 -15.60 -13.63
CA ALA A 377 9.44 -14.31 -13.16
C ALA A 377 10.60 -14.48 -12.15
N MET A 378 10.50 -15.46 -11.25
CA MET A 378 11.58 -15.82 -10.33
C MET A 378 12.81 -16.37 -11.07
N ASP A 379 12.61 -17.27 -12.03
CA ASP A 379 13.70 -17.83 -12.84
C ASP A 379 14.48 -16.73 -13.59
N ILE A 380 13.77 -15.73 -14.14
CA ILE A 380 14.36 -14.55 -14.76
C ILE A 380 15.16 -13.74 -13.73
N ALA A 381 14.59 -13.49 -12.55
CA ALA A 381 15.26 -12.72 -11.51
C ALA A 381 16.59 -13.39 -11.07
N VAL A 382 16.58 -14.71 -10.89
CA VAL A 382 17.78 -15.47 -10.51
C VAL A 382 18.79 -15.51 -11.65
N SER A 383 18.35 -15.83 -12.87
CA SER A 383 19.25 -16.13 -13.99
C SER A 383 19.83 -14.87 -14.63
N ILE A 384 19.06 -13.78 -14.68
CA ILE A 384 19.45 -12.54 -15.39
C ILE A 384 20.00 -11.49 -14.42
N LYS A 385 19.49 -11.44 -13.17
CA LYS A 385 19.84 -10.39 -12.20
C LYS A 385 20.72 -10.90 -11.04
N ASP A 386 21.10 -12.18 -11.04
CA ASP A 386 21.98 -12.84 -10.04
C ASP A 386 21.54 -12.57 -8.58
N ILE A 387 20.22 -12.66 -8.32
CA ILE A 387 19.72 -12.46 -6.96
C ILE A 387 20.07 -13.64 -6.07
N LYS A 388 20.53 -13.35 -4.85
CA LYS A 388 20.93 -14.36 -3.85
C LYS A 388 19.90 -14.51 -2.72
N SER A 389 18.97 -13.58 -2.63
CA SER A 389 17.88 -13.58 -1.66
C SER A 389 16.62 -13.02 -2.29
N MET A 390 15.46 -13.43 -1.79
CA MET A 390 14.17 -12.89 -2.21
C MET A 390 13.30 -12.69 -0.97
N ASP A 391 12.81 -11.47 -0.80
CA ASP A 391 12.01 -11.04 0.33
C ASP A 391 10.52 -11.02 -0.01
N ASP A 392 10.16 -10.70 -1.25
CA ASP A 392 8.80 -10.72 -1.76
C ASP A 392 8.78 -10.83 -3.29
N ILE A 393 7.64 -11.24 -3.85
CA ILE A 393 7.33 -11.15 -5.28
C ILE A 393 5.88 -10.70 -5.44
N TYR A 394 5.65 -9.68 -6.25
CA TYR A 394 4.31 -9.11 -6.42
C TYR A 394 4.12 -8.45 -7.79
N PRO A 395 2.87 -8.39 -8.28
CA PRO A 395 2.53 -7.60 -9.46
C PRO A 395 2.59 -6.10 -9.16
N ALA A 396 3.05 -5.32 -10.13
CA ALA A 396 3.15 -3.87 -10.08
C ALA A 396 2.91 -3.26 -11.46
N TYR A 397 2.81 -1.93 -11.51
CA TYR A 397 2.86 -1.17 -12.76
C TYR A 397 4.18 -0.42 -12.88
N VAL A 398 4.71 -0.30 -14.09
CA VAL A 398 5.82 0.59 -14.42
C VAL A 398 5.43 1.47 -15.59
N MET A 399 5.99 2.67 -15.67
CA MET A 399 5.74 3.57 -16.79
C MET A 399 6.71 3.25 -17.93
N GLU A 400 6.18 2.75 -19.05
CA GLU A 400 6.94 2.46 -20.26
C GLU A 400 6.29 3.12 -21.48
N LYS A 401 7.07 3.86 -22.26
CA LYS A 401 6.63 4.49 -23.53
C LYS A 401 5.33 5.30 -23.45
N GLY A 402 5.03 5.90 -22.29
CA GLY A 402 3.82 6.72 -22.08
C GLY A 402 2.59 5.93 -21.64
N GLU A 403 2.76 4.68 -21.23
CA GLU A 403 1.70 3.83 -20.67
C GLU A 403 2.16 3.19 -19.36
N TYR A 404 1.21 2.84 -18.49
CA TYR A 404 1.46 1.96 -17.36
C TYR A 404 1.27 0.52 -17.80
N VAL A 405 2.35 -0.25 -17.70
CA VAL A 405 2.38 -1.67 -18.09
C VAL A 405 2.52 -2.56 -16.85
N PRO A 406 1.76 -3.67 -16.76
CA PRO A 406 1.85 -4.59 -15.64
C PRO A 406 3.13 -5.43 -15.72
N VAL A 407 3.83 -5.58 -14.60
CA VAL A 407 5.09 -6.32 -14.47
C VAL A 407 5.14 -7.10 -13.16
N TRP A 408 6.01 -8.09 -13.09
CA TRP A 408 6.41 -8.68 -11.81
C TRP A 408 7.56 -7.90 -11.20
N VAL A 409 7.51 -7.71 -9.89
CA VAL A 409 8.60 -7.12 -9.11
C VAL A 409 9.07 -8.14 -8.09
N VAL A 410 10.38 -8.35 -8.06
CA VAL A 410 11.04 -9.18 -7.06
C VAL A 410 11.80 -8.28 -6.10
N ARG A 411 11.43 -8.32 -4.82
CA ARG A 411 12.11 -7.55 -3.78
C ARG A 411 13.27 -8.36 -3.20
N SER A 412 14.45 -7.77 -3.18
CA SER A 412 15.66 -8.40 -2.66
C SER A 412 16.51 -7.40 -1.91
N LYS A 413 16.76 -7.66 -0.61
CA LYS A 413 17.57 -6.81 0.28
C LYS A 413 17.10 -5.34 0.27
N GLY A 414 15.79 -5.15 0.22
CA GLY A 414 15.18 -3.82 0.18
C GLY A 414 15.23 -3.11 -1.17
N SER A 415 15.71 -3.77 -2.24
CA SER A 415 15.67 -3.23 -3.61
C SER A 415 14.61 -3.95 -4.44
N ASP A 416 13.88 -3.20 -5.26
CA ASP A 416 12.86 -3.72 -6.16
C ASP A 416 13.47 -3.99 -7.54
N ILE A 417 13.33 -5.21 -8.03
CA ILE A 417 13.85 -5.66 -9.32
C ILE A 417 12.66 -5.88 -10.24
N ILE A 418 12.54 -5.02 -11.25
CA ILE A 418 11.50 -5.11 -12.27
C ILE A 418 11.83 -6.26 -13.23
N ILE A 419 10.87 -7.16 -13.40
CA ILE A 419 10.94 -8.25 -14.36
C ILE A 419 10.16 -7.83 -15.60
N PRO A 420 10.83 -7.65 -16.75
CA PRO A 420 10.17 -7.17 -17.95
C PRO A 420 9.10 -8.17 -18.40
N SER A 421 7.98 -7.62 -18.89
CA SER A 421 7.01 -8.37 -19.68
C SER A 421 7.76 -8.94 -20.89
N LEU A 422 7.86 -10.26 -20.99
CA LEU A 422 8.34 -10.92 -22.20
C LEU A 422 7.24 -10.81 -23.26
N SER A 423 7.12 -9.63 -23.86
CA SER A 423 6.30 -9.40 -25.04
C SER A 423 7.20 -8.91 -26.17
N GLU A 424 7.85 -9.88 -26.83
CA GLU A 424 8.12 -9.91 -28.27
C GLU A 424 8.42 -11.36 -28.70
#